data_AF-A0A1I6NVK3-F1
#
_entry.id   AF-A0A1I6NVK3-F1
#
_cell.length_a   1.000
_cell.length_b   1.000
_cell.length_c   1.000
_cell.angle_alpha   90.00
_cell.angle_beta   90.00
_cell.angle_gamma   90.00
#
_symmetry.space_group_name_H-M   'P 1'
#
loop_
_entity.id
_entity.type
_entity.pdbx_description
1 polymer ?
#
loop_
_entity_poly.entity_id
_entity_poly.type
_entity_poly.pdbx_seq_one_letter_code
_entity_poly.pdbx_strand_id
1 'polypeptide(L)'
;MTNKIGLFTALISFLIGTILLIIFYLTNSYSMTLFGMIFIAIAGIINLGVLVKVLINLINEKENRKKHILTSGIMILNIPIAVFYFFIVMFLMSTMRISLINETGAKLTDLKIIGGETKIINELGVGERQTEWIPIKSENPIILEYRIDGETKHETIYSYPVTGERINHRIGNNSNRIENTY
;
A
#
# COMPACT_ATOMS: atom_id res chain seq x y z
N MET A 1 5.85 -35.00 20.32
CA MET A 1 5.85 -33.57 20.69
C MET A 1 5.52 -32.78 19.43
N THR A 2 4.54 -31.87 19.41
CA THR A 2 4.30 -31.01 18.22
C THR A 2 5.61 -30.33 17.83
N ASN A 3 5.89 -30.13 16.54
CA ASN A 3 7.10 -29.40 16.13
C ASN A 3 6.91 -27.91 16.43
N LYS A 4 6.96 -27.58 17.73
CA LYS A 4 6.68 -26.26 18.30
C LYS A 4 7.54 -25.19 17.66
N ILE A 5 8.74 -25.56 17.23
CA ILE A 5 9.68 -24.68 16.53
C ILE A 5 9.08 -24.21 15.20
N GLY A 6 8.61 -25.13 14.34
CA GLY A 6 8.01 -24.77 13.05
C GLY A 6 6.79 -23.85 13.19
N LEU A 7 5.89 -24.19 14.11
CA LEU A 7 4.71 -23.37 14.38
C LEU A 7 5.08 -21.99 14.93
N PHE A 8 6.01 -21.93 15.89
CA PHE A 8 6.45 -20.68 16.50
C PHE A 8 7.18 -19.78 15.50
N THR A 9 8.07 -20.34 14.68
CA THR A 9 8.74 -19.61 13.59
C THR A 9 7.74 -19.03 12.62
N ALA A 10 6.73 -19.81 12.21
CA ALA A 10 5.69 -19.35 11.31
C ALA A 10 4.88 -18.19 11.91
N LEU A 11 4.42 -18.34 13.15
CA LEU A 11 3.62 -17.34 13.85
C LEU A 11 4.39 -16.04 14.09
N ILE A 12 5.65 -16.11 14.53
CA ILE A 12 6.47 -14.91 14.74
C ILE A 12 6.73 -14.20 13.43
N SER A 13 7.08 -14.95 12.37
CA SER A 13 7.35 -14.35 11.06
C SER A 13 6.11 -13.66 10.50
N PHE A 14 4.94 -14.29 10.67
CA PHE A 14 3.66 -13.71 10.32
C PHE A 14 3.36 -12.43 11.12
N LEU A 15 3.53 -12.48 12.45
CA LEU A 15 3.24 -11.34 13.33
C LEU A 15 4.13 -10.13 13.01
N ILE A 16 5.44 -10.35 12.87
CA ILE A 16 6.38 -9.28 12.53
C ILE A 16 6.05 -8.71 11.14
N GLY A 17 5.79 -9.57 10.15
CA GLY A 17 5.39 -9.11 8.81
C GLY A 17 4.11 -8.27 8.83
N THR A 18 3.12 -8.66 9.64
CA THR A 18 1.87 -7.92 9.83
C THR A 18 2.13 -6.55 10.45
N ILE A 19 2.96 -6.49 11.50
CA ILE A 19 3.33 -5.24 12.16
C ILE A 19 4.04 -4.30 11.19
N LEU A 20 5.00 -4.80 10.41
CA LEU A 20 5.72 -4.02 9.40
C LEU A 20 4.76 -3.47 8.34
N LEU A 21 3.81 -4.28 7.86
CA LEU A 21 2.78 -3.83 6.92
C LEU A 21 1.90 -2.71 7.52
N ILE A 22 1.46 -2.85 8.77
CA ILE A 22 0.66 -1.83 9.45
C ILE A 22 1.45 -0.53 9.61
N ILE A 23 2.72 -0.62 10.05
CA ILE A 23 3.59 0.55 10.19
C ILE A 23 3.77 1.23 8.83
N PHE A 24 4.04 0.46 7.77
CA PHE A 24 4.15 0.99 6.42
C PHE A 24 2.84 1.66 5.98
N TYR A 25 1.69 1.03 6.20
CA TYR A 25 0.39 1.62 5.87
C TYR A 25 0.11 2.94 6.62
N LEU A 26 0.56 3.08 7.85
CA LEU A 26 0.34 4.30 8.64
C LEU A 26 1.32 5.42 8.26
N THR A 27 2.59 5.08 8.05
CA THR A 27 3.68 6.05 7.83
C THR A 27 3.91 6.39 6.36
N ASN A 28 3.56 5.49 5.45
CA ASN A 28 3.85 5.55 4.03
C ASN A 28 5.34 5.82 3.73
N SER A 29 6.23 5.35 4.61
CA SER A 29 7.65 5.64 4.55
C SER A 29 8.38 4.71 3.58
N TYR A 30 9.12 5.31 2.63
CA TYR A 30 10.00 4.56 1.72
C TYR A 30 11.00 3.67 2.48
N SER A 31 11.59 4.19 3.56
CA SER A 31 12.53 3.43 4.40
C SER A 31 11.90 2.16 4.99
N MET A 32 10.61 2.21 5.35
CA MET A 32 9.89 1.03 5.86
C MET A 32 9.70 -0.04 4.79
N THR A 33 9.56 0.35 3.52
CA THR A 33 9.53 -0.61 2.40
C THR A 33 10.85 -1.37 2.29
N LEU A 34 11.98 -0.66 2.38
CA LEU A 34 13.31 -1.27 2.34
C LEU A 34 13.53 -2.25 3.51
N PHE A 35 13.20 -1.84 4.73
CA PHE A 35 13.26 -2.72 5.90
C PHE A 35 12.36 -3.95 5.75
N GLY A 36 11.13 -3.77 5.23
CA GLY A 36 10.20 -4.85 4.97
C GLY A 36 10.76 -5.88 3.97
N MET A 37 11.39 -5.43 2.89
CA MET A 37 12.01 -6.32 1.90
C MET A 37 13.15 -7.14 2.49
N ILE A 38 14.04 -6.51 3.26
CA ILE A 38 15.15 -7.22 3.95
C ILE A 38 14.58 -8.26 4.92
N PHE A 39 13.55 -7.89 5.70
CA PHE A 39 12.88 -8.81 6.61
C PHE A 39 12.27 -10.01 5.88
N ILE A 40 11.54 -9.79 4.79
CA ILE A 40 10.92 -10.87 3.99
C ILE A 40 12.00 -11.86 3.49
N ALA A 41 13.15 -11.36 3.02
CA ALA A 41 14.24 -12.21 2.56
C ALA A 41 14.80 -13.08 3.70
N ILE A 42 15.12 -12.48 4.85
CA ILE A 42 15.66 -13.19 6.02
C ILE A 42 14.64 -14.19 6.57
N ALA A 43 13.40 -13.76 6.78
CA ALA A 43 12.32 -14.61 7.27
C ALA A 43 12.05 -15.76 6.30
N GLY A 44 12.10 -15.52 4.99
CA GLY A 44 11.96 -16.55 3.96
C GLY A 44 13.00 -17.65 4.08
N ILE A 45 14.28 -17.29 4.22
CA ILE A 45 15.38 -18.26 4.41
C ILE A 45 15.18 -19.08 5.69
N ILE A 46 14.85 -18.42 6.81
CA ILE A 46 14.63 -19.09 8.09
C ILE A 46 13.43 -20.05 8.02
N ASN A 47 12.29 -19.59 7.47
CA ASN A 47 11.10 -20.44 7.33
C ASN A 47 11.36 -21.62 6.39
N LEU A 48 12.13 -21.43 5.32
CA LEU A 48 12.50 -22.51 4.40
C LEU A 48 13.35 -23.58 5.10
N GLY A 49 14.40 -23.16 5.84
CA GLY A 49 15.25 -24.10 6.57
C GLY A 49 14.47 -24.91 7.62
N VAL A 50 13.58 -24.26 8.36
CA VAL A 50 12.72 -24.93 9.35
C VAL A 50 11.70 -25.84 8.66
N LEU A 51 11.14 -25.45 7.51
CA LEU A 51 10.20 -26.27 6.75
C LEU A 51 10.87 -27.56 6.26
N VAL A 52 12.08 -27.47 5.69
CA VAL A 52 12.86 -28.64 5.27
C VAL A 52 13.06 -29.61 6.44
N LYS A 53 13.41 -29.10 7.62
CA LYS A 53 13.55 -29.92 8.83
C LYS A 53 12.22 -30.61 9.22
N VAL A 54 11.10 -29.90 9.17
CA VAL A 54 9.77 -30.49 9.45
C VAL A 54 9.42 -31.58 8.43
N LEU A 55 9.74 -31.37 7.15
CA LEU A 55 9.51 -32.35 6.08
C LEU A 55 10.38 -33.60 6.21
N ILE A 56 11.63 -33.48 6.65
CA ILE A 56 12.48 -34.64 6.96
C ILE A 56 11.87 -35.43 8.12
N ASN A 57 11.44 -34.75 9.19
CA ASN A 57 10.78 -35.40 10.33
C ASN A 57 9.45 -36.06 9.92
N LEU A 58 8.72 -35.48 8.96
CA LEU A 58 7.51 -36.06 8.40
C LEU A 58 7.75 -37.43 7.74
N ILE A 59 8.90 -37.60 7.08
CA ILE A 59 9.30 -38.86 6.41
C ILE A 59 9.74 -39.90 7.44
N ASN A 60 10.52 -39.48 8.44
CA ASN A 60 11.16 -40.37 9.40
C ASN A 60 10.24 -40.80 10.56
N GLU A 61 9.28 -39.97 10.98
CA GLU A 61 8.43 -40.22 12.17
C GLU A 61 6.97 -40.53 11.82
N LYS A 62 6.69 -41.78 11.45
CA LYS A 62 5.34 -42.21 11.00
C LYS A 62 4.24 -42.03 12.07
N GLU A 63 4.55 -42.20 13.35
CA GLU A 63 3.58 -42.01 14.45
C GLU A 63 3.07 -40.56 14.58
N ASN A 64 3.89 -39.57 14.23
CA ASN A 64 3.55 -38.14 14.36
C ASN A 64 3.20 -37.47 13.03
N ARG A 65 3.02 -38.24 11.96
CA ARG A 65 2.85 -37.74 10.58
C ARG A 65 1.77 -36.65 10.45
N LYS A 66 0.60 -36.83 11.07
CA LYS A 66 -0.50 -35.84 11.03
C LYS A 66 -0.07 -34.48 11.60
N LYS A 67 0.73 -34.46 12.66
CA LYS A 67 1.21 -33.22 13.31
C LYS A 67 2.24 -32.50 12.45
N HIS A 68 3.13 -33.25 11.81
CA HIS A 68 4.12 -32.70 10.88
C HIS A 68 3.46 -32.14 9.62
N ILE A 69 2.44 -32.82 9.05
CA ILE A 69 1.63 -32.30 7.93
C ILE A 69 0.98 -30.96 8.29
N LEU A 70 0.32 -30.89 9.46
CA LEU A 70 -0.34 -29.66 9.90
C LEU A 70 0.68 -28.52 10.06
N THR A 71 1.83 -28.79 10.68
CA THR A 71 2.88 -27.78 10.88
C THR A 71 3.44 -27.30 9.54
N SER A 72 3.76 -28.21 8.62
CA SER A 72 4.20 -27.86 7.26
C SER A 72 3.15 -27.05 6.51
N GLY A 73 1.86 -27.40 6.62
CA GLY A 73 0.78 -26.65 5.98
C GLY A 73 0.68 -25.21 6.49
N ILE A 74 0.78 -25.00 7.80
CA ILE A 74 0.78 -23.65 8.41
C ILE A 74 2.01 -22.86 7.94
N MET A 75 3.19 -23.49 7.89
CA MET A 75 4.41 -22.83 7.39
C MET A 75 4.30 -22.46 5.92
N ILE A 76 3.71 -23.32 5.08
CA ILE A 76 3.50 -23.04 3.66
C ILE A 76 2.51 -21.89 3.47
N LEU A 77 1.48 -21.77 4.33
CA LEU A 77 0.51 -20.69 4.28
C LEU A 77 1.13 -19.29 4.48
N ASN A 78 2.30 -19.19 5.12
CA ASN A 78 3.01 -17.91 5.21
C ASN A 78 3.48 -17.38 3.85
N ILE A 79 3.72 -18.24 2.85
CA ILE A 79 4.15 -17.84 1.51
C ILE A 79 3.05 -17.04 0.78
N PRO A 80 1.82 -17.56 0.59
CA PRO A 80 0.76 -16.77 -0.04
C PRO A 80 0.39 -15.52 0.76
N ILE A 81 0.48 -15.56 2.10
CA ILE A 81 0.28 -14.36 2.92
C ILE A 81 1.36 -13.29 2.63
N ALA A 82 2.63 -13.69 2.57
CA ALA A 82 3.72 -12.76 2.26
C ALA A 82 3.58 -12.18 0.84
N VAL A 83 3.17 -13.00 -0.14
CA VAL A 83 2.86 -12.56 -1.50
C VAL A 83 1.69 -11.56 -1.49
N PHE A 84 0.64 -11.83 -0.73
CA PHE A 84 -0.48 -10.90 -0.57
C PHE A 84 -0.04 -9.56 0.04
N TYR A 85 0.82 -9.58 1.06
CA TYR A 85 1.39 -8.34 1.64
C TYR A 85 2.23 -7.58 0.62
N PHE A 86 3.03 -8.28 -0.17
CA PHE A 86 3.80 -7.67 -1.25
C PHE A 86 2.89 -6.97 -2.26
N PHE A 87 1.77 -7.59 -2.66
CA PHE A 87 0.78 -6.93 -3.53
C PHE A 87 0.19 -5.67 -2.91
N ILE A 88 -0.15 -5.68 -1.61
CA ILE A 88 -0.64 -4.49 -0.91
C ILE A 88 0.42 -3.38 -0.96
N VAL A 89 1.68 -3.69 -0.63
CA VAL A 89 2.76 -2.70 -0.65
C VAL A 89 2.95 -2.13 -2.05
N MET A 90 2.99 -2.98 -3.09
CA MET A 90 3.11 -2.54 -4.47
C MET A 90 1.95 -1.63 -4.91
N PHE A 91 0.72 -1.99 -4.52
CA PHE A 91 -0.46 -1.15 -4.78
C PHE A 91 -0.32 0.21 -4.11
N LEU A 92 0.05 0.26 -2.83
CA LEU A 92 0.22 1.52 -2.09
C LEU A 92 1.37 2.37 -2.66
N MET A 93 2.48 1.76 -3.06
CA MET A 93 3.63 2.46 -3.64
C MET A 93 3.37 3.00 -5.05
N SER A 94 2.43 2.40 -5.78
CA SER A 94 2.10 2.77 -7.16
C SER A 94 0.82 3.61 -7.29
N THR A 95 0.16 3.95 -6.18
CA THR A 95 -1.08 4.74 -6.20
C THR A 95 -1.00 5.93 -5.25
N MET A 96 -1.41 7.09 -5.74
CA MET A 96 -1.62 8.28 -4.92
C MET A 96 -3.03 8.29 -4.36
N ARG A 97 -3.18 8.52 -3.07
CA ARG A 97 -4.48 8.73 -2.42
C ARG A 97 -4.70 10.23 -2.24
N ILE A 98 -5.53 10.81 -3.10
CA ILE A 98 -5.78 12.24 -3.15
C ILE A 98 -7.15 12.51 -2.54
N SER A 99 -7.18 13.28 -1.46
CA SER A 99 -8.40 13.83 -0.90
C SER A 99 -8.57 15.28 -1.34
N LEU A 100 -9.58 15.51 -2.17
CA LEU A 100 -9.99 16.84 -2.63
C LEU A 100 -10.99 17.43 -1.64
N ILE A 101 -10.78 18.69 -1.25
CA ILE A 101 -11.68 19.43 -0.36
C ILE A 101 -12.07 20.73 -1.08
N ASN A 102 -13.37 20.95 -1.27
CA ASN A 102 -13.85 22.16 -1.94
C ASN A 102 -13.92 23.34 -0.95
N GLU A 103 -12.99 24.30 -1.09
CA GLU A 103 -12.97 25.55 -0.32
C GLU A 103 -13.24 26.80 -1.17
N THR A 104 -13.74 26.61 -2.39
CA THR A 104 -13.92 27.70 -3.37
C THR A 104 -15.13 28.61 -3.08
N GLY A 105 -15.97 28.24 -2.11
CA GLY A 105 -17.21 28.97 -1.78
C GLY A 105 -18.39 28.70 -2.71
N ALA A 106 -18.20 27.95 -3.81
CA ALA A 106 -19.27 27.53 -4.71
C ALA A 106 -19.17 26.03 -5.05
N LYS A 107 -20.24 25.48 -5.63
CA LYS A 107 -20.28 24.07 -6.05
C LYS A 107 -19.38 23.87 -7.27
N LEU A 108 -18.55 22.83 -7.23
CA LEU A 108 -17.71 22.44 -8.35
C LEU A 108 -18.43 21.40 -9.20
N THR A 109 -18.23 21.47 -10.52
CA THR A 109 -18.78 20.53 -11.50
C THR A 109 -17.72 20.07 -12.48
N ASP A 110 -17.97 18.94 -13.16
CA ASP A 110 -17.09 18.37 -14.20
C ASP A 110 -15.62 18.23 -13.74
N LEU A 111 -15.39 17.80 -12.49
CA LEU A 111 -14.04 17.68 -11.96
C LEU A 111 -13.33 16.52 -12.64
N LYS A 112 -12.11 16.77 -13.10
CA LYS A 112 -11.23 15.77 -13.69
C LYS A 112 -9.89 15.79 -12.99
N ILE A 113 -9.52 14.65 -12.42
CA ILE A 113 -8.16 14.41 -11.94
C ILE A 113 -7.41 13.78 -13.10
N ILE A 114 -6.50 14.53 -13.70
CA ILE A 114 -5.71 14.16 -14.87
C ILE A 114 -4.32 13.77 -14.37
N GLY A 115 -3.87 12.57 -14.73
CA GLY A 115 -2.55 12.04 -14.38
C GLY A 115 -2.24 10.80 -15.21
N GLY A 116 -1.84 9.69 -14.57
CA GLY A 116 -1.67 8.40 -15.26
C GLY A 116 -2.98 7.85 -15.84
N GLU A 117 -4.10 8.16 -15.20
CA GLU A 117 -5.46 7.92 -15.70
C GLU A 117 -6.34 9.12 -15.35
N THR A 118 -7.35 9.40 -16.17
CA THR A 118 -8.32 10.46 -15.86
C THR A 118 -9.43 9.89 -15.00
N LYS A 119 -9.66 10.48 -13.82
CA LYS A 119 -10.83 10.21 -12.98
C LYS A 119 -11.80 11.39 -13.07
N ILE A 120 -13.07 11.10 -13.27
CA ILE A 120 -14.13 12.10 -13.38
C ILE A 120 -14.98 12.05 -12.12
N ILE A 121 -15.22 13.21 -11.51
CA ILE A 121 -16.16 13.41 -10.41
C ILE A 121 -17.18 14.43 -10.89
N ASN A 122 -18.46 14.06 -10.90
CA ASN A 122 -19.51 14.90 -11.49
C ASN A 122 -19.65 16.24 -10.77
N GLU A 123 -19.63 16.21 -9.44
CA GLU A 123 -19.81 17.40 -8.61
C GLU A 123 -19.13 17.26 -7.25
N LEU A 124 -18.79 18.40 -6.64
CA LEU A 124 -18.30 18.48 -5.27
C LEU A 124 -18.86 19.74 -4.60
N GLY A 125 -19.71 19.56 -3.59
CA GLY A 125 -20.34 20.63 -2.82
C GLY A 125 -19.35 21.40 -1.95
N VAL A 126 -19.76 22.56 -1.44
CA VAL A 126 -18.90 23.41 -0.59
C VAL A 126 -18.58 22.70 0.72
N GLY A 127 -17.29 22.60 1.06
CA GLY A 127 -16.81 21.88 2.24
C GLY A 127 -16.81 20.36 2.12
N GLU A 128 -17.31 19.81 1.01
CA GLU A 128 -17.30 18.37 0.78
C GLU A 128 -15.89 17.85 0.48
N ARG A 129 -15.66 16.58 0.85
CA ARG A 129 -14.41 15.87 0.65
C ARG A 129 -14.65 14.60 -0.16
N GLN A 130 -13.92 14.47 -1.26
CA GLN A 130 -13.88 13.25 -2.07
C GLN A 130 -12.46 12.69 -2.06
N THR A 131 -12.31 11.36 -1.99
CA THR A 131 -10.99 10.71 -2.00
C THR A 131 -10.88 9.72 -3.15
N GLU A 132 -9.87 9.91 -3.98
CA GLU A 132 -9.60 9.09 -5.16
C GLU A 132 -8.22 8.45 -5.09
N TRP A 133 -8.10 7.26 -5.69
CA TRP A 133 -6.85 6.54 -5.86
C TRP A 133 -6.39 6.66 -7.31
N ILE A 134 -5.27 7.35 -7.51
CA ILE A 134 -4.74 7.64 -8.84
C ILE A 134 -3.47 6.83 -9.06
N PRO A 135 -3.45 5.90 -10.03
CA PRO A 135 -2.23 5.19 -10.39
C PRO A 135 -1.14 6.17 -10.85
N ILE A 136 0.07 5.97 -10.35
CA ILE A 136 1.25 6.69 -10.79
C ILE A 136 1.71 6.04 -12.10
N LYS A 137 1.63 6.79 -13.19
CA LYS A 137 2.38 6.50 -14.42
C LYS A 137 3.46 7.57 -14.48
N SER A 138 4.72 7.14 -14.38
CA SER A 138 5.87 8.03 -14.20
C SER A 138 5.87 9.16 -15.23
N GLU A 139 6.25 10.36 -14.77
CA GLU A 139 6.51 11.60 -15.53
C GLU A 139 5.34 12.56 -15.76
N ASN A 140 4.08 12.17 -15.49
CA ASN A 140 2.96 13.10 -15.64
C ASN A 140 2.62 13.82 -14.32
N PRO A 141 2.44 15.15 -14.34
CA PRO A 141 1.87 15.86 -13.21
C PRO A 141 0.44 15.40 -12.96
N ILE A 142 0.00 15.49 -11.70
CA ILE A 142 -1.40 15.33 -11.35
C ILE A 142 -2.04 16.71 -11.33
N ILE A 143 -2.95 16.91 -12.27
CA ILE A 143 -3.67 18.17 -12.50
C ILE A 143 -5.14 17.95 -12.16
N LEU A 144 -5.73 18.92 -11.49
CA LEU A 144 -7.16 19.03 -11.30
C LEU A 144 -7.72 20.04 -12.30
N GLU A 145 -8.66 19.61 -13.13
CA GLU A 145 -9.52 20.48 -13.92
C GLU A 145 -10.91 20.48 -13.29
N TYR A 146 -11.56 21.65 -13.18
CA TYR A 146 -12.92 21.74 -12.65
C TYR A 146 -13.65 22.97 -13.19
N ARG A 147 -14.98 22.98 -13.07
CA ARG A 147 -15.81 24.15 -13.38
C ARG A 147 -16.42 24.77 -12.13
N ILE A 148 -16.36 26.10 -12.09
CA ILE A 148 -16.98 26.95 -11.07
C ILE A 148 -17.61 28.14 -11.79
N ASP A 149 -18.90 28.41 -11.52
CA ASP A 149 -19.65 29.51 -12.16
C ASP A 149 -19.57 29.53 -13.70
N GLY A 150 -19.45 28.35 -14.33
CA GLY A 150 -19.33 28.20 -15.78
C GLY A 150 -17.90 28.36 -16.33
N GLU A 151 -16.95 28.82 -15.53
CA GLU A 151 -15.54 28.95 -15.90
C GLU A 151 -14.76 27.67 -15.57
N THR A 152 -13.89 27.25 -16.49
CA THR A 152 -12.99 26.10 -16.26
C THR A 152 -11.70 26.59 -15.62
N LYS A 153 -11.29 25.94 -14.53
CA LYS A 153 -10.05 26.23 -13.79
C LYS A 153 -9.16 25.00 -13.75
N HIS A 154 -7.86 25.25 -13.60
CA HIS A 154 -6.84 24.22 -13.50
C HIS A 154 -5.95 24.47 -12.29
N GLU A 155 -5.64 23.41 -11.54
CA GLU A 155 -4.73 23.43 -10.40
C GLU A 155 -3.78 22.23 -10.47
N THR A 156 -2.49 22.44 -10.20
CA THR A 156 -1.54 21.33 -10.04
C THR A 156 -1.62 20.79 -8.62
N ILE A 157 -1.97 19.51 -8.47
CA ILE A 157 -1.97 18.81 -7.18
C ILE A 157 -0.56 18.33 -6.83
N TYR A 158 0.16 17.77 -7.82
CA TYR A 158 1.51 17.24 -7.61
C TYR A 158 2.28 17.19 -8.93
N SER A 159 3.50 17.72 -8.97
CA SER A 159 4.22 17.91 -10.24
C SER A 159 4.85 16.62 -10.77
N TYR A 160 5.44 15.79 -9.90
CA TYR A 160 6.20 14.60 -10.32
C TYR A 160 6.08 13.46 -9.31
N PRO A 161 4.96 12.72 -9.29
CA PRO A 161 4.78 11.63 -8.34
C PRO A 161 5.70 10.46 -8.71
N VAL A 162 6.64 10.14 -7.81
CA VAL A 162 7.57 9.01 -7.95
C VAL A 162 7.15 7.83 -7.07
N THR A 163 6.50 8.11 -5.95
CA THR A 163 5.99 7.12 -5.00
C THR A 163 4.57 7.48 -4.59
N GLY A 164 3.77 6.46 -4.26
CA GLY A 164 2.44 6.64 -3.72
C GLY A 164 2.49 7.46 -2.44
N GLU A 165 1.66 8.49 -2.36
CA GLU A 165 1.53 9.38 -1.21
C GLU A 165 0.07 9.70 -0.90
N ARG A 166 -0.16 10.20 0.31
CA ARG A 166 -1.48 10.65 0.78
C ARG A 166 -1.50 12.17 0.77
N ILE A 167 -2.30 12.75 -0.11
CA ILE A 167 -2.37 14.21 -0.30
C ILE A 167 -3.76 14.68 0.11
N ASN A 168 -3.82 15.76 0.89
CA ASN A 168 -5.05 16.51 1.09
C ASN A 168 -4.92 17.82 0.30
N HIS A 169 -5.65 17.94 -0.80
CA HIS A 169 -5.64 19.12 -1.65
C HIS A 169 -6.88 19.97 -1.39
N ARG A 170 -6.67 21.21 -0.95
CA ARG A 170 -7.74 22.20 -0.73
C ARG A 170 -7.90 23.04 -1.99
N ILE A 171 -9.01 22.87 -2.70
CA ILE A 171 -9.28 23.49 -4.00
C ILE A 171 -9.62 24.96 -3.80
N GLY A 172 -9.08 25.83 -4.65
CA GLY A 172 -9.27 27.29 -4.58
C GLY A 172 -8.40 28.01 -3.56
N ASN A 173 -7.57 27.28 -2.81
CA ASN A 173 -6.63 27.89 -1.88
C ASN A 173 -5.27 28.11 -2.57
N ASN A 174 -4.97 29.37 -2.91
CA ASN A 174 -3.73 29.77 -3.58
C ASN A 174 -2.44 29.52 -2.76
N SER A 175 -2.54 29.11 -1.49
CA SER A 175 -1.36 28.83 -0.64
C SER A 175 -0.63 27.52 -1.00
N ASN A 176 -1.22 26.64 -1.81
CA ASN A 176 -0.65 25.32 -2.13
C ASN A 176 0.20 25.29 -3.41
N ARG A 177 0.66 26.44 -3.92
CA ARG A 177 1.77 26.47 -4.89
C ARG A 177 3.02 25.99 -4.18
N ILE A 178 3.26 24.68 -4.21
CA ILE A 178 4.53 24.10 -3.77
C ILE A 178 5.60 24.61 -4.74
N GLU A 179 6.27 25.69 -4.37
CA GLU A 179 7.59 26.02 -4.90
C GLU A 179 8.53 24.89 -4.44
N ASN A 180 8.78 23.94 -5.33
CA ASN A 180 9.82 22.94 -5.12
C ASN A 180 11.17 23.67 -5.19
N THR A 181 11.68 24.09 -4.03
CA THR A 181 13.10 24.40 -3.88
C THR A 181 13.85 23.08 -3.73
N TYR A 182 14.79 22.86 -4.65
CA TYR A 182 15.68 21.69 -4.78
C TYR A 182 16.39 21.29 -3.48
#